data_AF-A0A936NBR9-F1
#
_entry.id   AF-A0A936NBR9-F1
#
_cell.length_a   1.000
_cell.length_b   1.000
_cell.length_c   1.000
_cell.angle_alpha   90.00
_cell.angle_beta   90.00
_cell.angle_gamma   90.00
#
_symmetry.space_group_name_H-M   'P 1'
#
loop_
_entity.id
_entity.type
_entity.pdbx_description
1 polymer ?
#
loop_
_entity_poly.entity_id
_entity_poly.type
_entity_poly.pdbx_seq_one_letter_code
_entity_poly.pdbx_strand_id
1 'polypeptide(L)'
;MAAGDGHIHFTAFGEARPQGSKAPFGKGRVESESLGKRGTHKAWRAMVATEAQLWATKNGLTQPIDGPVEVTLVFWKKKPKSYPRWRWLWWTTPDADKLTRSVLDSMSKIIMSDDALVSVLHVFKYLSTTGAEGVEVTVRPLSRIEKGLGEWWAAGNLPPGKIPDVDDPLPPNPDR
;
A
#
# COMPACT_ATOMS: atom_id res chain seq x y z
N MET A 1 -20.53 8.98 -12.68
CA MET A 1 -20.94 7.99 -11.66
C MET A 1 -19.95 8.16 -10.52
N ALA A 2 -20.43 8.52 -9.32
CA ALA A 2 -19.56 8.56 -8.15
C ALA A 2 -18.95 7.16 -8.00
N ALA A 3 -17.62 7.08 -7.91
CA ALA A 3 -16.98 5.85 -7.47
C ALA A 3 -17.71 5.45 -6.19
N GLY A 4 -18.40 4.30 -6.21
CA GLY A 4 -18.92 3.72 -4.98
C GLY A 4 -17.77 3.58 -3.99
N ASP A 5 -18.09 3.31 -2.73
CA ASP A 5 -17.15 2.94 -1.68
C ASP A 5 -16.42 1.60 -1.99
N GLY A 6 -16.03 1.39 -3.25
CA GLY A 6 -15.46 0.20 -3.83
C GLY A 6 -14.03 0.08 -3.36
N HIS A 7 -13.86 -0.77 -2.38
CA HIS A 7 -12.55 -1.27 -1.97
C HIS A 7 -11.87 -1.90 -3.19
N ILE A 8 -10.69 -1.38 -3.52
CA ILE A 8 -9.82 -1.95 -4.53
C ILE A 8 -9.04 -3.06 -3.85
N HIS A 9 -9.10 -4.27 -4.40
CA HIS A 9 -8.43 -5.42 -3.80
C HIS A 9 -7.82 -6.31 -4.89
N PHE A 10 -6.50 -6.49 -4.83
CA PHE A 10 -5.79 -7.39 -5.72
C PHE A 10 -4.57 -8.01 -5.03
N THR A 11 -4.04 -9.09 -5.59
CA THR A 11 -2.85 -9.78 -5.07
C THR A 11 -1.80 -9.86 -6.17
N ALA A 12 -0.56 -9.49 -5.83
CA ALA A 12 0.60 -9.71 -6.68
C ALA A 12 1.46 -10.84 -6.12
N PHE A 13 1.57 -11.93 -6.88
CA PHE A 13 2.37 -13.09 -6.51
C PHE A 13 3.85 -12.93 -6.89
N GLY A 14 4.73 -13.49 -6.07
CA GLY A 14 6.18 -13.50 -6.27
C GLY A 14 6.95 -13.02 -5.05
N GLU A 15 8.28 -13.18 -5.07
CA GLU A 15 9.14 -12.68 -3.99
C GLU A 15 9.17 -11.14 -4.01
N ALA A 16 8.54 -10.52 -2.99
CA ALA A 16 8.48 -9.06 -2.89
C ALA A 16 9.89 -8.44 -2.84
N ARG A 17 10.15 -7.47 -3.72
CA ARG A 17 11.44 -6.78 -3.82
C ARG A 17 11.36 -5.37 -3.24
N PRO A 18 12.35 -4.95 -2.42
CA PRO A 18 12.37 -3.61 -1.87
C PRO A 18 12.78 -2.60 -2.95
N GLN A 19 12.32 -1.37 -2.83
CA GLN A 19 12.90 -0.26 -3.56
C GLN A 19 14.25 0.10 -2.92
N GLY A 20 15.33 -0.01 -3.69
CA GLY A 20 16.69 0.26 -3.23
C GLY A 20 16.90 1.71 -2.79
N SER A 21 17.70 1.93 -1.75
CA SER A 21 18.15 3.27 -1.38
C SER A 21 19.13 3.80 -2.44
N LYS A 22 18.84 5.00 -2.94
CA LYS A 22 19.75 5.78 -3.79
C LYS A 22 21.08 6.01 -3.03
N ALA A 23 22.16 5.35 -3.44
CA ALA A 23 23.48 5.56 -2.86
C ALA A 23 24.33 6.45 -3.80
N PRO A 24 25.05 7.46 -3.31
CA PRO A 24 25.92 8.28 -4.15
C PRO A 24 27.14 7.46 -4.61
N PHE A 25 27.39 7.43 -5.91
CA PHE A 25 28.53 6.74 -6.52
C PHE A 25 29.24 7.68 -7.48
N GLY A 26 30.31 8.35 -7.03
CA GLY A 26 31.26 9.14 -7.84
C GLY A 26 30.69 10.28 -8.71
N LYS A 27 31.23 11.50 -8.59
CA LYS A 27 30.90 12.68 -9.43
C LYS A 27 29.39 12.82 -9.77
N GLY A 28 28.55 12.96 -8.75
CA GLY A 28 27.15 13.39 -8.93
C GLY A 28 26.19 12.36 -9.55
N ARG A 29 26.60 11.08 -9.71
CA ARG A 29 25.68 10.00 -10.10
C ARG A 29 25.19 9.23 -8.87
N VAL A 30 23.89 8.95 -8.88
CA VAL A 30 23.22 8.11 -7.88
C VAL A 30 23.13 6.71 -8.46
N GLU A 31 23.73 5.72 -7.79
CA GLU A 31 23.54 4.31 -8.13
C GLU A 31 22.40 3.73 -7.29
N SER A 32 21.46 3.03 -7.94
CA SER A 32 20.53 2.13 -7.25
C SER A 32 20.93 0.69 -7.53
N GLU A 33 21.36 -0.04 -6.49
CA GLU A 33 21.60 -1.49 -6.43
C GLU A 33 22.49 -2.13 -7.52
N SER A 34 22.92 -3.39 -7.35
CA SER A 34 23.65 -4.12 -8.40
C SER A 34 22.75 -4.47 -9.59
N LEU A 35 23.31 -4.62 -10.80
CA LEU A 35 22.54 -4.86 -12.04
C LEU A 35 21.55 -6.04 -11.95
N GLY A 36 21.92 -7.14 -11.28
CA GLY A 36 21.03 -8.29 -11.08
C GLY A 36 19.86 -8.01 -10.12
N LYS A 37 20.08 -7.19 -9.09
CA LYS A 37 19.03 -6.75 -8.15
C LYS A 37 18.07 -5.76 -8.82
N ARG A 38 18.61 -4.85 -9.65
CA ARG A 38 17.80 -3.94 -10.49
C ARG A 38 16.84 -4.69 -11.41
N GLY A 39 17.32 -5.75 -12.09
CA GLY A 39 16.50 -6.55 -12.99
C GLY A 39 15.33 -7.24 -12.28
N THR A 40 15.60 -7.85 -11.12
CA THR A 40 14.56 -8.54 -10.33
C THR A 40 13.57 -7.57 -9.67
N HIS A 41 14.01 -6.40 -9.22
CA HIS A 41 13.13 -5.35 -8.72
C HIS A 41 12.23 -4.78 -9.82
N LYS A 42 12.75 -4.54 -11.03
CA LYS A 42 11.94 -4.10 -12.18
C LYS A 42 10.84 -5.11 -12.53
N ALA A 43 11.18 -6.40 -12.54
CA ALA A 43 10.22 -7.47 -12.79
C ALA A 43 9.12 -7.51 -11.71
N TRP A 44 9.48 -7.38 -10.44
CA TRP A 44 8.52 -7.29 -9.33
C TRP A 44 7.55 -6.12 -9.51
N ARG A 45 8.06 -4.92 -9.81
CA ARG A 45 7.22 -3.74 -10.03
C ARG A 45 6.29 -3.89 -11.22
N ALA A 46 6.77 -4.49 -12.30
CA ALA A 46 5.94 -4.80 -13.46
C ALA A 46 4.79 -5.75 -13.10
N MET A 47 5.04 -6.79 -12.30
CA MET A 47 4.00 -7.70 -11.82
C MET A 47 2.92 -6.97 -11.02
N VAL A 48 3.32 -6.15 -10.03
CA VAL A 48 2.37 -5.37 -9.23
C VAL A 48 1.53 -4.44 -10.11
N ALA A 49 2.17 -3.73 -11.05
CA ALA A 49 1.50 -2.85 -12.01
C ALA A 49 0.52 -3.62 -12.91
N THR A 50 0.89 -4.80 -13.38
CA THR A 50 0.02 -5.66 -14.20
C THR A 50 -1.22 -6.09 -13.43
N GLU A 51 -1.09 -6.57 -12.19
CA GLU A 51 -2.24 -6.98 -11.39
C GLU A 51 -3.16 -5.80 -11.05
N ALA A 52 -2.58 -4.63 -10.75
CA ALA A 52 -3.33 -3.40 -10.56
C ALA A 52 -4.11 -3.00 -11.83
N GLN A 53 -3.48 -3.08 -13.01
CA GLN A 53 -4.10 -2.76 -14.28
C GLN A 53 -5.21 -3.76 -14.64
N LEU A 54 -4.99 -5.05 -14.39
CA LEU A 54 -5.99 -6.10 -14.61
C LEU A 54 -7.22 -5.86 -13.75
N TRP A 55 -7.02 -5.52 -12.47
CA TRP A 55 -8.12 -5.15 -11.58
C TRP A 55 -8.86 -3.91 -12.09
N ALA A 56 -8.12 -2.84 -12.45
CA ALA A 56 -8.70 -1.59 -12.94
C ALA A 56 -9.57 -1.80 -14.19
N THR A 57 -9.06 -2.53 -15.18
CA THR A 57 -9.78 -2.86 -16.41
C THR A 57 -11.02 -3.71 -16.11
N LYS A 58 -10.89 -4.75 -15.28
CA LYS A 58 -11.99 -5.66 -14.93
C LYS A 58 -13.13 -4.96 -14.20
N ASN A 59 -12.81 -3.99 -13.35
CA ASN A 59 -13.80 -3.27 -12.54
C ASN A 59 -14.21 -1.92 -13.13
N GLY A 60 -13.76 -1.59 -14.35
CA GLY A 60 -14.15 -0.36 -15.03
C GLY A 60 -13.62 0.92 -14.38
N LEU A 61 -12.47 0.87 -13.71
CA LEU A 61 -11.80 2.05 -13.20
C LEU A 61 -11.23 2.84 -14.40
N THR A 62 -11.97 3.87 -14.83
CA THR A 62 -11.62 4.67 -16.02
C THR A 62 -10.60 5.77 -15.74
N GLN A 63 -10.50 6.21 -14.48
CA GLN A 63 -9.55 7.22 -14.03
C GLN A 63 -8.97 6.81 -12.68
N PRO A 64 -7.66 7.05 -12.44
CA PRO A 64 -7.07 6.84 -11.12
C PRO A 64 -7.78 7.69 -10.06
N ILE A 65 -7.80 7.20 -8.81
CA ILE A 65 -8.31 7.96 -7.66
C ILE A 65 -7.50 9.25 -7.50
N ASP A 66 -8.18 10.39 -7.37
CA ASP A 66 -7.59 11.72 -7.19
C ASP A 66 -8.07 12.36 -5.88
N GLY A 67 -7.85 11.66 -4.77
CA GLY A 67 -8.26 12.05 -3.43
C GLY A 67 -7.61 11.15 -2.38
N PRO A 68 -7.72 11.47 -1.08
CA PRO A 68 -7.03 10.73 -0.02
C PRO A 68 -7.45 9.27 -0.01
N VAL A 69 -6.47 8.38 0.20
CA VAL A 69 -6.69 6.94 0.28
C VAL A 69 -6.08 6.34 1.54
N GLU A 70 -6.70 5.27 1.99
CA GLU A 70 -6.11 4.29 2.89
C GLU A 70 -5.57 3.12 2.07
N VAL A 71 -4.36 2.67 2.40
CA VAL A 71 -3.75 1.50 1.79
C VAL A 71 -3.41 0.48 2.88
N THR A 72 -3.82 -0.77 2.67
CA THR A 72 -3.36 -1.90 3.46
C THR A 72 -2.54 -2.84 2.60
N LEU A 73 -1.31 -3.09 3.02
CA LEU A 73 -0.36 -4.01 2.39
C LEU A 73 -0.10 -5.20 3.31
N VAL A 74 -0.42 -6.40 2.84
CA VAL A 74 -0.12 -7.62 3.56
C VAL A 74 0.89 -8.44 2.77
N PHE A 75 2.13 -8.43 3.24
CA PHE A 75 3.22 -9.17 2.61
C PHE A 75 3.35 -10.57 3.19
N TRP A 76 3.58 -11.53 2.30
CA TRP A 76 3.81 -12.93 2.64
C TRP A 76 5.15 -13.38 2.09
N LYS A 77 5.92 -14.07 2.93
CA LYS A 77 7.17 -14.71 2.55
C LYS A 77 7.16 -16.17 2.96
N LYS A 78 7.75 -17.07 2.19
CA LYS A 78 7.82 -18.48 2.54
C LYS A 78 8.58 -18.65 3.86
N LYS A 79 7.97 -19.35 4.81
CA LYS A 79 8.60 -19.69 6.10
C LYS A 79 9.79 -20.64 5.86
N PRO A 80 11.03 -20.22 6.17
CA PRO A 80 12.18 -21.11 6.09
C PRO A 80 12.03 -22.28 7.06
N LYS A 81 12.48 -23.48 6.65
CA LYS A 81 12.45 -24.68 7.52
C LYS A 81 13.26 -24.51 8.80
N SER A 82 14.29 -23.66 8.77
CA SER A 82 15.13 -23.34 9.92
C SER A 82 14.47 -22.40 10.93
N TYR A 83 13.37 -21.73 10.56
CA TYR A 83 12.69 -20.84 11.49
C TYR A 83 11.89 -21.65 12.51
N PRO A 84 11.87 -21.22 13.77
CA PRO A 84 11.15 -21.93 14.81
C PRO A 84 9.63 -21.89 14.54
N ARG A 85 8.92 -22.92 15.03
CA ARG A 85 7.48 -23.09 14.78
C ARG A 85 6.63 -21.89 15.21
N TRP A 86 6.98 -21.25 16.33
CA TRP A 86 6.26 -20.09 16.87
C TRP A 86 6.43 -18.80 16.06
N ARG A 87 7.41 -18.74 15.14
CA ARG A 87 7.71 -17.52 14.39
C ARG A 87 6.80 -17.40 13.17
N TRP A 88 5.92 -16.41 13.19
CA TRP A 88 4.98 -16.11 12.10
C TRP A 88 5.15 -14.71 11.51
N LEU A 89 5.85 -13.83 12.22
CA LEU A 89 6.17 -12.48 11.75
C LEU A 89 7.49 -12.48 10.98
N TRP A 90 7.49 -11.76 9.86
CA TRP A 90 8.65 -11.54 9.04
C TRP A 90 9.35 -10.23 9.42
N TRP A 91 10.20 -10.29 10.45
CA TRP A 91 10.99 -9.14 10.95
C TRP A 91 12.43 -9.06 10.37
N THR A 92 12.76 -9.88 9.38
CA THR A 92 14.05 -9.80 8.66
C THR A 92 13.91 -8.96 7.41
N THR A 93 15.04 -8.69 6.76
CA THR A 93 15.08 -7.96 5.49
C THR A 93 14.19 -8.59 4.42
N PRO A 94 13.68 -7.77 3.47
CA PRO A 94 13.82 -6.31 3.40
C PRO A 94 12.94 -5.55 4.41
N ASP A 95 13.25 -4.26 4.57
CA ASP A 95 12.52 -3.36 5.48
C ASP A 95 11.10 -3.09 4.95
N ALA A 96 10.14 -2.91 5.87
CA ALA A 96 8.72 -2.75 5.51
C ALA A 96 8.46 -1.49 4.67
N ASP A 97 9.14 -0.38 4.98
CA ASP A 97 9.07 0.89 4.26
C ASP A 97 9.55 0.76 2.80
N LYS A 98 10.63 0.01 2.56
CA LYS A 98 11.16 -0.20 1.21
C LYS A 98 10.28 -1.10 0.36
N LEU A 99 9.67 -2.12 0.97
CA LEU A 99 8.68 -2.97 0.30
C LEU A 99 7.43 -2.16 -0.05
N THR A 100 6.94 -1.38 0.91
CA THR A 100 5.82 -0.45 0.73
C THR A 100 6.09 0.48 -0.43
N ARG A 101 7.22 1.19 -0.42
CA ARG A 101 7.60 2.12 -1.49
C ARG A 101 7.62 1.45 -2.86
N SER A 102 8.13 0.21 -2.95
CA SER A 102 8.11 -0.53 -4.22
C SER A 102 6.68 -0.77 -4.73
N VAL A 103 5.74 -1.12 -3.85
CA VAL A 103 4.34 -1.37 -4.20
C VAL A 103 3.61 -0.07 -4.54
N LEU A 104 3.71 0.97 -3.70
CA LEU A 104 3.06 2.26 -3.92
C LEU A 104 3.51 2.89 -5.24
N ASP A 105 4.83 2.95 -5.48
CA ASP A 105 5.35 3.48 -6.73
C ASP A 105 4.85 2.67 -7.97
N SER A 106 4.50 1.38 -7.81
CA SER A 106 4.09 0.51 -8.91
C SER A 106 2.61 0.64 -9.27
N MET A 107 1.76 1.03 -8.32
CA MET A 107 0.33 1.27 -8.56
C MET A 107 -0.02 2.75 -8.78
N SER A 108 0.93 3.65 -8.56
CA SER A 108 0.81 5.07 -8.91
C SER A 108 0.56 5.25 -10.41
N LYS A 109 -0.29 6.21 -10.77
CA LYS A 109 -0.85 6.46 -12.11
C LYS A 109 -1.74 5.34 -12.68
N ILE A 110 -1.97 4.25 -11.95
CA ILE A 110 -2.89 3.17 -12.31
C ILE A 110 -4.12 3.20 -11.40
N ILE A 111 -3.90 3.00 -10.10
CA ILE A 111 -4.97 2.95 -9.08
C ILE A 111 -5.25 4.35 -8.51
N MET A 112 -4.19 5.11 -8.26
CA MET A 112 -4.24 6.47 -7.72
C MET A 112 -3.38 7.41 -8.55
N SER A 113 -3.75 8.68 -8.62
CA SER A 113 -3.05 9.68 -9.42
C SER A 113 -1.64 9.96 -8.88
N ASP A 114 -1.41 9.86 -7.58
CA ASP A 114 -0.10 10.07 -6.95
C ASP A 114 0.01 9.23 -5.66
N ASP A 115 1.20 8.76 -5.31
CA ASP A 115 1.42 8.04 -4.04
C ASP A 115 1.34 8.98 -2.83
N ALA A 116 1.46 10.30 -3.05
CA ALA A 116 1.20 11.33 -2.04
C ALA A 116 -0.25 11.32 -1.50
N LEU A 117 -1.19 10.67 -2.20
CA LEU A 117 -2.59 10.56 -1.76
C LEU A 117 -2.78 9.57 -0.59
N VAL A 118 -1.79 8.73 -0.30
CA VAL A 118 -1.88 7.76 0.80
C VAL A 118 -1.80 8.49 2.14
N SER A 119 -2.95 8.65 2.79
CA SER A 119 -3.08 9.34 4.08
C SER A 119 -3.06 8.37 5.27
N VAL A 120 -3.45 7.12 5.03
CA VAL A 120 -3.41 6.03 6.02
C VAL A 120 -2.75 4.84 5.38
N LEU A 121 -1.78 4.25 6.08
CA LEU A 121 -1.04 3.10 5.60
C LEU A 121 -0.93 2.04 6.70
N HIS A 122 -1.41 0.84 6.40
CA HIS A 122 -1.20 -0.35 7.20
C HIS A 122 -0.26 -1.31 6.47
N VAL A 123 0.77 -1.78 7.16
CA VAL A 123 1.76 -2.71 6.59
C VAL A 123 1.94 -3.89 7.52
N PHE A 124 1.73 -5.09 6.98
CA PHE A 124 1.90 -6.34 7.70
C PHE A 124 2.89 -7.23 6.95
N LYS A 125 3.73 -7.94 7.71
CA LYS A 125 4.74 -8.86 7.16
C LYS A 125 4.63 -10.22 7.85
N TYR A 126 4.14 -11.20 7.12
CA TYR A 126 3.91 -12.55 7.61
C TYR A 126 4.77 -13.60 6.91
N LEU A 127 4.99 -14.71 7.62
CA LEU A 127 5.58 -15.93 7.09
C LEU A 127 4.47 -16.91 6.74
N SER A 128 4.46 -17.36 5.49
CA SER A 128 3.49 -18.33 4.97
C SER A 128 4.05 -19.75 4.92
N THR A 129 3.22 -20.73 5.30
CA THR A 129 3.52 -22.17 5.18
C THR A 129 2.99 -22.79 3.90
N THR A 130 2.10 -22.10 3.17
CA THR A 130 1.57 -22.59 1.88
C THR A 130 2.61 -22.51 0.76
N GLY A 131 3.74 -21.84 1.01
CA GLY A 131 4.78 -21.58 0.02
C GLY A 131 4.49 -20.37 -0.88
N ALA A 132 3.31 -19.75 -0.75
CA ALA A 132 2.97 -18.52 -1.44
C ALA A 132 3.82 -17.34 -0.93
N GLU A 133 4.24 -16.50 -1.86
CA GLU A 133 4.94 -15.25 -1.62
C GLU A 133 4.27 -14.16 -2.45
N GLY A 134 4.23 -12.94 -1.91
CA GLY A 134 3.62 -11.83 -2.61
C GLY A 134 3.15 -10.72 -1.68
N VAL A 135 2.27 -9.90 -2.21
CA VAL A 135 1.56 -8.85 -1.48
C VAL A 135 0.09 -8.88 -1.83
N GLU A 136 -0.76 -8.85 -0.81
CA GLU A 136 -2.17 -8.49 -0.94
C GLU A 136 -2.30 -6.98 -0.74
N VAL A 137 -2.98 -6.31 -1.65
CA VAL A 137 -3.14 -4.86 -1.68
C VAL A 137 -4.62 -4.54 -1.57
N THR A 138 -4.97 -3.76 -0.56
CA THR A 138 -6.29 -3.14 -0.44
C THR A 138 -6.14 -1.62 -0.47
N VAL A 139 -6.87 -0.94 -1.35
CA VAL A 139 -6.93 0.53 -1.43
C VAL A 139 -8.36 0.98 -1.24
N ARG A 140 -8.55 1.98 -0.39
CA ARG A 140 -9.86 2.52 -0.06
C ARG A 140 -9.87 4.05 -0.17
N PRO A 141 -10.76 4.64 -0.99
CA PRO A 141 -10.96 6.08 -0.98
C PRO A 141 -11.46 6.58 0.38
N LEU A 142 -10.90 7.68 0.88
CA LEU A 142 -11.30 8.34 2.12
C LEU A 142 -12.11 9.61 1.86
N SER A 143 -12.58 9.83 0.63
CA SER A 143 -13.30 11.05 0.22
C SER A 143 -14.58 11.31 1.05
N ARG A 144 -15.21 10.26 1.59
CA ARG A 144 -16.34 10.37 2.52
C ARG A 144 -15.89 10.87 3.90
N ILE A 145 -14.80 10.32 4.42
CA ILE A 145 -14.23 10.72 5.72
C ILE A 145 -13.70 12.14 5.66
N GLU A 146 -13.00 12.51 4.60
CA GLU A 146 -12.43 13.86 4.39
C GLU A 146 -13.51 14.94 4.52
N LYS A 147 -14.68 14.73 3.90
CA LYS A 147 -15.83 15.64 4.03
C LYS A 147 -16.33 15.74 5.47
N GLY A 148 -16.44 14.60 6.15
CA GLY A 148 -16.90 14.54 7.54
C GLY A 148 -15.93 15.19 8.52
N LEU A 149 -14.62 15.03 8.32
CA LEU A 149 -13.58 15.66 9.15
C LEU A 149 -13.63 17.19 9.06
N GLY A 150 -13.90 17.74 7.87
CA GLY A 150 -14.05 19.19 7.68
C GLY A 150 -15.18 19.77 8.53
N GLU A 151 -16.36 19.15 8.50
CA GLU A 151 -17.50 19.54 9.33
C GLU A 151 -17.19 19.38 10.83
N TRP A 152 -16.47 18.33 11.18
CA TRP A 152 -16.13 18.01 12.56
C TRP A 152 -15.11 18.97 13.18
N TRP A 153 -14.07 19.35 12.43
CA TRP A 153 -13.12 20.38 12.85
C TRP A 153 -13.76 21.77 12.91
N ALA A 154 -14.65 22.09 11.97
CA ALA A 154 -15.39 23.35 11.98
C ALA A 154 -16.26 23.50 13.24
N ALA A 155 -16.70 22.39 13.82
CA ALA A 155 -17.42 22.34 15.09
C ALA A 155 -16.50 22.44 16.34
N GLY A 156 -15.19 22.66 16.19
CA GLY A 156 -14.27 22.89 17.32
C GLY A 156 -13.72 21.61 17.98
N ASN A 157 -13.93 20.45 17.37
CA ASN A 157 -13.48 19.17 17.92
C ASN A 157 -11.97 18.91 17.71
N LEU A 158 -11.30 18.34 18.71
CA LEU A 158 -9.88 17.94 18.65
C LEU A 158 -9.69 16.67 17.84
N PRO A 159 -8.73 16.55 16.90
CA PRO A 159 -8.57 15.40 16.01
C PRO A 159 -8.69 14.04 16.74
N PRO A 160 -9.47 13.08 16.20
CA PRO A 160 -9.62 11.79 16.86
C PRO A 160 -8.27 11.07 16.86
N GLY A 161 -7.94 10.38 17.96
CA GLY A 161 -6.68 9.61 18.07
C GLY A 161 -6.56 8.44 17.08
N LYS A 162 -7.65 8.11 16.38
CA LYS A 162 -7.74 7.15 15.28
C LYS A 162 -8.70 7.71 14.23
N ILE A 163 -8.36 7.62 12.95
CA ILE A 163 -9.31 7.93 11.87
C ILE A 163 -10.45 6.91 11.96
N PRO A 164 -11.73 7.34 12.07
CA PRO A 164 -12.87 6.44 12.07
C PRO A 164 -12.84 5.53 10.85
N ASP A 165 -13.31 4.29 10.97
CA ASP A 165 -13.50 3.47 9.77
C ASP A 165 -14.52 4.16 8.83
N VAL A 166 -14.46 3.99 7.49
CA VAL A 166 -15.47 4.57 6.56
C VAL A 166 -16.89 4.10 6.93
N ASP A 167 -16.96 2.92 7.52
CA ASP A 167 -18.19 2.29 7.99
C ASP A 167 -18.55 2.65 9.45
N ASP A 168 -17.62 3.23 10.21
CA ASP A 168 -17.93 3.72 11.55
C ASP A 168 -18.80 4.98 11.45
N PRO A 169 -19.88 5.09 12.24
CA PRO A 169 -20.58 6.36 12.36
C PRO A 169 -19.59 7.42 12.86
N LEU A 170 -19.49 8.54 12.14
CA LEU A 170 -18.76 9.70 12.64
C LEU A 170 -19.28 10.02 14.05
N PRO A 171 -18.41 10.21 15.04
CA PRO A 171 -18.85 10.45 16.41
C PRO A 171 -19.81 11.65 16.43
N PRO A 172 -20.93 11.56 17.16
CA PRO A 172 -21.88 12.66 17.24
C PRO A 172 -21.17 13.91 17.74
N ASN A 173 -21.56 15.05 17.20
CA ASN A 173 -21.09 16.36 17.66
C ASN A 173 -21.25 16.42 19.19
N PRO A 174 -20.20 16.68 19.99
CA PRO A 174 -20.34 16.79 21.44
C PRO A 174 -21.29 17.91 21.89
N ASP A 175 -21.65 18.82 20.97
CA ASP A 175 -22.64 19.89 21.18
C ASP A 175 -24.06 19.54 20.69
N ARG A 176 -24.38 18.27 20.43
CA ARG A 176 -25.74 17.78 20.13
C ARG A 176 -26.19 16.64 21.04
#